data_AF-A0A800K5D0-F1
#
_entry.id   AF-A0A800K5D0-F1
#
_cell.length_a   1.000
_cell.length_b   1.000
_cell.length_c   1.000
_cell.angle_alpha   90.00
_cell.angle_beta   90.00
_cell.angle_gamma   90.00
#
_symmetry.space_group_name_H-M   'P 1'
#
loop_
_entity.id
_entity.type
_entity.pdbx_description
1 polymer ?
#
loop_
_entity_poly.entity_id
_entity_poly.type
_entity_poly.pdbx_seq_one_letter_code
_entity_poly.pdbx_strand_id
1 'polypeptide(L)'
;MRLPLCLDQHSPVTLRRKGIRWGTRRGLASERLGQQLGEQMPIYEYECRDCQHQFELLVLGSDTSACPECDGTDLEKLMSLSSVSSDGIRKANLSKGREHAKKEQIDKAHAEHEARHHHHH
;
A
#
# COMPACT_ATOMS: atom_id res chain seq x y z
N MET A 1 53.08 -12.36 -34.49
CA MET A 1 53.19 -11.20 -33.59
C MET A 1 51.78 -10.76 -33.23
N ARG A 2 51.51 -10.63 -31.92
CA ARG A 2 50.47 -9.83 -31.24
C ARG A 2 49.07 -9.66 -31.90
N LEU A 3 48.07 -10.24 -31.24
CA LEU A 3 46.75 -9.63 -30.98
C LEU A 3 46.92 -8.19 -30.40
N PRO A 4 45.97 -7.23 -30.58
CA PRO A 4 44.66 -7.25 -29.89
C PRO A 4 43.44 -6.65 -30.67
N LEU A 5 42.21 -7.17 -30.45
CA LEU A 5 41.09 -6.60 -29.65
C LEU A 5 40.60 -5.23 -30.17
N CYS A 6 39.34 -5.03 -30.55
CA CYS A 6 38.15 -5.01 -29.68
C CYS A 6 36.86 -4.85 -30.51
N LEU A 7 35.74 -5.30 -29.93
CA LEU A 7 34.35 -4.85 -30.13
C LEU A 7 33.79 -4.93 -31.57
N ASP A 8 32.74 -5.70 -31.82
CA ASP A 8 31.42 -5.25 -31.40
C ASP A 8 30.49 -6.40 -31.04
N GLN A 9 29.79 -6.19 -29.93
CA GLN A 9 28.86 -7.12 -29.34
C GLN A 9 27.45 -6.86 -29.89
N HIS A 10 26.66 -7.94 -29.90
CA HIS A 10 25.20 -8.00 -29.88
C HIS A 10 24.44 -8.12 -31.21
N SER A 11 24.15 -9.39 -31.47
CA SER A 11 23.09 -9.97 -32.30
C SER A 11 21.69 -9.42 -31.95
N PRO A 12 20.89 -8.96 -32.92
CA PRO A 12 19.50 -8.58 -32.69
C PRO A 12 18.60 -9.82 -32.68
N VAL A 13 18.31 -10.34 -31.49
CA VAL A 13 17.30 -11.39 -31.32
C VAL A 13 15.90 -10.77 -31.41
N THR A 14 15.19 -11.22 -32.43
CA THR A 14 13.81 -10.93 -32.82
C THR A 14 12.80 -10.89 -31.67
N LEU A 15 12.14 -9.75 -31.44
CA LEU A 15 10.95 -9.67 -30.59
C LEU A 15 9.69 -9.98 -31.42
N ARG A 16 9.36 -11.26 -31.57
CA ARG A 16 8.12 -11.73 -32.20
C ARG A 16 6.97 -11.56 -31.20
N ARG A 17 6.18 -10.51 -31.35
CA ARG A 17 4.94 -10.26 -30.57
C ARG A 17 3.97 -11.44 -30.75
N LYS A 18 3.93 -12.36 -29.78
CA LYS A 18 2.92 -13.43 -29.72
C LYS A 18 1.67 -12.87 -29.05
N GLY A 19 0.62 -12.69 -29.85
CA GLY A 19 -0.71 -12.31 -29.39
C GLY A 19 -1.28 -13.31 -28.38
N ILE A 20 -1.87 -12.77 -27.32
CA ILE A 20 -2.51 -13.53 -26.26
C ILE A 20 -3.88 -14.00 -26.79
N ARG A 21 -3.94 -15.27 -27.18
CA ARG A 21 -5.16 -15.98 -27.53
C ARG A 21 -5.79 -16.47 -26.23
N TRP A 22 -6.89 -15.83 -25.81
CA TRP A 22 -7.69 -16.30 -24.68
C TRP A 22 -8.37 -17.61 -25.07
N GLY A 23 -7.68 -18.72 -24.80
CA GLY A 23 -8.20 -20.07 -25.01
C GLY A 23 -9.27 -20.37 -23.96
N THR A 24 -10.51 -20.46 -24.39
CA THR A 24 -11.57 -21.15 -23.65
C THR A 24 -11.29 -22.64 -23.64
N ARG A 25 -11.11 -23.24 -22.46
CA ARG A 25 -11.62 -24.59 -22.15
C ARG A 25 -11.38 -24.97 -20.68
N ARG A 26 -12.51 -25.13 -19.99
CA ARG A 26 -12.89 -26.24 -19.09
C ARG A 26 -11.91 -26.65 -17.97
N GLY A 27 -12.37 -26.39 -16.74
CA GLY A 27 -12.31 -27.36 -15.66
C GLY A 27 -11.34 -27.03 -14.53
N LEU A 28 -11.74 -26.17 -13.59
CA LEU A 28 -11.13 -26.06 -12.26
C LEU A 28 -12.22 -25.73 -11.23
N ALA A 29 -13.02 -26.74 -10.88
CA ALA A 29 -13.82 -26.74 -9.67
C ALA A 29 -12.96 -27.28 -8.52
N SER A 30 -11.89 -26.57 -8.14
CA SER A 30 -11.09 -26.87 -6.93
C SER A 30 -10.05 -25.77 -6.61
N GLU A 31 -10.43 -24.49 -6.62
CA GLU A 31 -9.46 -23.40 -6.31
C GLU A 31 -9.99 -22.33 -5.33
N ARG A 32 -11.20 -22.50 -4.77
CA ARG A 32 -11.85 -21.46 -3.96
C ARG A 32 -11.91 -21.73 -2.45
N LEU A 33 -10.94 -22.44 -1.87
CA LEU A 33 -10.84 -22.61 -0.41
C LEU A 33 -9.56 -22.00 0.20
N GLY A 34 -8.75 -21.29 -0.59
CA GLY A 34 -7.53 -20.62 -0.11
C GLY A 34 -7.64 -19.10 0.04
N GLN A 35 -8.80 -18.50 -0.24
CA GLN A 35 -8.95 -17.04 -0.37
C GLN A 35 -9.59 -16.35 0.84
N GLN A 36 -9.90 -17.07 1.93
CA GLN A 36 -10.74 -16.55 3.01
C GLN A 36 -10.06 -16.49 4.40
N LEU A 37 -8.75 -16.74 4.49
CA LEU A 37 -7.98 -16.72 5.75
C LEU A 37 -6.98 -15.55 5.79
N GLY A 38 -7.39 -14.37 5.34
CA GLY A 38 -6.57 -13.16 5.29
C GLY A 38 -7.24 -11.90 5.84
N GLU A 39 -8.41 -12.03 6.47
CA GLU A 39 -9.14 -10.88 6.98
C GLU A 39 -8.58 -10.50 8.35
N GLN A 40 -7.63 -9.57 8.31
CA GLN A 40 -7.01 -8.86 9.43
C GLN A 40 -5.86 -9.62 10.08
N MET A 41 -4.66 -9.27 9.65
CA MET A 41 -3.40 -9.43 10.39
C MET A 41 -3.08 -8.09 11.09
N PRO A 42 -3.80 -7.71 12.16
CA PRO A 42 -3.52 -6.46 12.83
C PRO A 42 -2.22 -6.57 13.65
N ILE A 43 -1.30 -5.64 13.41
CA ILE A 43 -0.18 -5.41 14.32
C ILE A 43 -0.69 -4.49 15.42
N TYR A 44 -0.43 -4.86 16.67
CA TYR A 44 -0.80 -4.08 17.83
C TYR A 44 0.43 -3.78 18.68
N GLU A 45 0.41 -2.63 19.32
CA GLU A 45 1.40 -2.23 20.31
C GLU A 45 0.85 -2.58 21.71
N TYR A 46 1.69 -3.17 22.55
CA TYR A 46 1.33 -3.65 23.89
C TYR A 46 2.28 -3.09 24.93
N GLU A 47 1.75 -2.85 26.13
CA GLU A 47 2.52 -2.57 27.34
C GLU A 47 2.19 -3.63 28.39
N CYS A 48 3.21 -4.29 28.94
CA CYS A 48 3.01 -5.23 30.05
C CYS A 48 2.86 -4.47 31.37
N ARG A 49 1.82 -4.74 32.17
CA ARG A 49 1.63 -4.05 33.45
C ARG A 49 2.67 -4.44 34.51
N ASP A 50 3.15 -5.68 34.45
CA ASP A 50 4.07 -6.22 35.46
C ASP A 50 5.50 -5.66 35.31
N CYS A 51 6.03 -5.60 34.09
CA CYS A 51 7.40 -5.15 33.82
C CYS A 51 7.49 -3.79 33.11
N GLN A 52 6.36 -3.20 32.72
CA GLN A 52 6.28 -1.96 31.92
C GLN A 52 7.05 -1.99 30.59
N HIS A 53 7.33 -3.19 30.06
CA HIS A 53 7.96 -3.36 28.75
C HIS A 53 6.94 -3.11 27.63
N GLN A 54 7.28 -2.24 26.69
CA GLN A 54 6.49 -1.94 25.49
C GLN A 54 7.01 -2.74 24.30
N PHE A 55 6.11 -3.43 23.60
CA PHE A 55 6.48 -4.27 22.45
C PHE A 55 5.36 -4.33 21.41
N GLU A 56 5.74 -4.57 20.15
CA GLU A 56 4.79 -4.77 19.05
C GLU A 56 4.59 -6.26 18.81
N LEU A 57 3.33 -6.69 18.71
CA LEU A 57 2.99 -8.08 18.45
C LEU A 57 1.92 -8.22 17.36
N LEU A 58 2.19 -9.15 16.45
CA LEU A 58 1.26 -9.61 15.44
C LEU A 58 0.35 -10.68 16.06
N VAL A 59 -0.94 -10.37 16.26
CA VAL A 59 -1.88 -11.32 16.85
C VAL A 59 -2.67 -12.00 15.74
N LEU A 60 -2.53 -13.31 15.62
CA LEU A 60 -3.28 -14.14 14.67
C LEU A 60 -4.50 -14.74 15.38
N GLY A 61 -5.71 -14.39 14.92
CA GLY A 61 -6.94 -15.01 15.42
C GLY A 61 -7.14 -14.83 16.92
N SER A 62 -7.17 -15.93 17.67
CA SER A 62 -7.42 -15.98 19.12
C SER A 62 -6.17 -16.30 19.94
N ASP A 63 -4.96 -16.08 19.41
CA ASP A 63 -3.73 -16.33 20.16
C ASP A 63 -3.63 -15.43 21.40
N THR A 64 -3.37 -16.06 22.54
CA THR A 64 -3.10 -15.39 23.81
C THR A 64 -1.67 -14.85 23.79
N SER A 65 -1.53 -13.53 23.66
CA SER A 65 -0.24 -12.83 23.74
C SER A 65 0.30 -12.82 25.17
N ALA A 66 1.59 -13.12 25.34
CA ALA A 66 2.32 -13.02 26.61
C ALA A 66 3.50 -12.03 26.47
N CYS A 67 3.96 -11.46 27.59
CA CYS A 67 5.11 -10.57 27.59
C CYS A 67 6.41 -11.35 27.31
N PRO A 68 7.25 -10.94 26.34
CA PRO A 68 8.50 -11.63 26.03
C PRO A 68 9.59 -11.47 27.12
N GLU A 69 9.47 -10.51 28.04
CA GLU A 69 10.46 -10.30 29.11
C GLU A 69 10.13 -11.02 30.42
N CYS A 70 8.84 -11.18 30.75
CA CYS A 70 8.42 -11.71 32.05
C CYS A 70 7.39 -12.85 31.98
N ASP A 71 7.00 -13.29 30.78
CA ASP A 71 5.95 -14.29 30.54
C ASP A 71 4.57 -13.93 31.16
N GLY A 72 4.39 -12.68 31.58
CA GLY A 72 3.14 -12.18 32.13
C GLY A 72 2.03 -12.13 31.09
N THR A 73 0.79 -12.42 31.52
CA THR A 73 -0.41 -12.39 30.67
C THR A 73 -1.20 -11.09 30.78
N ASP A 74 -0.83 -10.19 31.72
CA ASP A 74 -1.49 -8.89 31.88
C ASP A 74 -0.87 -7.85 30.95
N LEU A 75 -1.41 -7.78 29.74
CA LEU A 75 -0.99 -6.88 28.67
C LEU A 75 -2.09 -5.85 28.38
N GLU A 76 -1.69 -4.58 28.29
CA GLU A 76 -2.55 -3.49 27.84
C GLU A 76 -2.27 -3.18 26.37
N LYS A 77 -3.30 -3.19 25.52
CA LYS A 77 -3.17 -2.80 24.11
C LYS A 77 -3.14 -1.28 24.01
N LEU A 78 -2.04 -0.74 23.50
CA LEU A 78 -1.92 0.68 23.16
C LEU A 78 -2.63 0.92 21.82
N MET A 79 -3.72 1.70 21.83
CA MET A 79 -4.37 2.13 20.59
C MET A 79 -3.57 3.31 20.00
N SER A 80 -2.96 3.11 18.83
CA SER A 80 -2.29 4.20 18.13
C SER A 80 -3.29 5.30 17.75
N LEU A 81 -2.91 6.57 17.96
CA LEU A 81 -3.75 7.75 17.66
C LEU A 81 -4.24 7.79 16.20
N SER A 82 -3.51 7.16 15.27
CA SER A 82 -3.83 7.08 13.84
C SER A 82 -4.92 6.06 13.49
N SER A 83 -5.35 5.21 14.44
CA SER A 83 -6.31 4.12 14.19
C SER A 83 -7.78 4.52 14.35
N VAL A 84 -8.07 5.74 14.82
CA VAL A 84 -9.44 6.19 15.07
C VAL A 84 -10.13 6.63 13.78
N SER A 85 -10.92 5.73 13.18
CA SER A 85 -11.76 6.00 12.00
C SER A 85 -13.22 6.15 12.40
N SER A 86 -13.64 7.37 12.77
CA SER A 86 -15.05 7.71 13.04
C SER A 86 -15.71 8.38 11.82
N ASP A 87 -17.03 8.26 11.69
CA ASP A 87 -17.82 8.88 10.61
C ASP A 87 -17.62 10.41 10.57
N GLY A 88 -17.48 11.05 11.74
CA GLY A 88 -17.18 12.47 11.86
C GLY A 88 -15.79 12.83 11.30
N ILE A 89 -14.78 12.01 11.60
CA ILE A 89 -13.41 12.20 11.09
C ILE A 89 -13.38 12.00 9.57
N ARG A 90 -14.09 10.99 9.04
CA ARG A 90 -14.19 10.75 7.58
C ARG A 90 -14.84 11.92 6.87
N LYS A 91 -15.94 12.46 7.40
CA LYS A 91 -16.63 13.64 6.86
C LYS A 91 -15.72 14.87 6.87
N ALA A 92 -15.01 15.12 7.96
CA ALA A 92 -14.07 16.24 8.07
C ALA A 92 -12.89 16.11 7.09
N ASN A 93 -12.36 14.90 6.91
CA ASN A 93 -11.28 14.66 5.94
C ASN A 93 -11.78 14.83 4.50
N LEU A 94 -13.00 14.36 4.18
CA LEU A 94 -13.61 14.53 2.87
C LEU A 94 -13.88 16.01 2.56
N SER A 95 -14.37 16.79 3.54
CA SER A 95 -14.61 18.22 3.33
C SER A 95 -13.31 18.97 3.06
N LYS A 96 -12.24 18.70 3.83
CA LYS A 96 -10.91 19.27 3.57
C LYS A 96 -10.40 18.90 2.18
N GLY A 97 -10.54 17.63 1.78
CA GLY A 97 -10.16 17.19 0.43
C GLY A 97 -10.89 17.96 -0.68
N ARG A 98 -12.19 18.20 -0.51
CA ARG A 98 -12.99 19.01 -1.45
C ARG A 98 -12.55 20.48 -1.49
N GLU A 99 -12.21 21.06 -0.35
CA GLU A 99 -11.69 22.44 -0.27
C GLU A 99 -10.37 22.60 -1.02
N HIS A 100 -9.44 21.65 -0.84
CA HIS A 100 -8.16 21.64 -1.58
C HIS A 100 -8.37 21.51 -3.09
N ALA A 101 -9.22 20.58 -3.53
CA ALA A 101 -9.54 20.42 -4.94
C ALA A 101 -10.17 21.68 -5.55
N LYS A 102 -11.00 22.41 -4.79
CA LYS A 102 -11.57 23.68 -5.24
C LYS A 102 -10.50 24.76 -5.43
N LYS A 103 -9.53 24.86 -4.52
CA LYS A 103 -8.42 25.80 -4.64
C LYS A 103 -7.57 25.49 -5.88
N GLU A 104 -7.22 24.22 -6.09
CA GLU A 104 -6.48 23.79 -7.28
C GLU A 104 -7.21 24.12 -8.59
N GLN A 105 -8.54 23.95 -8.62
CA GLN A 105 -9.33 24.35 -9.78
C GLN A 105 -9.27 25.85 -10.08
N ILE A 106 -9.29 26.68 -9.03
CA ILE A 106 -9.17 28.13 -9.17
C ILE A 106 -7.78 28.50 -9.70
N ASP A 107 -6.72 27.92 -9.12
CA ASP A 107 -5.34 28.17 -9.53
C ASP A 107 -5.11 27.75 -10.99
N LYS A 108 -5.66 26.59 -11.39
CA LYS A 108 -5.62 26.13 -12.78
C LYS A 108 -6.35 27.08 -13.74
N ALA A 109 -7.51 27.58 -13.36
CA ALA A 109 -8.27 28.52 -14.19
C ALA A 109 -7.51 29.84 -14.41
N HIS A 110 -6.83 30.35 -13.39
CA HIS A 110 -5.95 31.52 -13.54
C HIS A 110 -4.79 31.26 -14.49
N ALA A 111 -4.08 30.13 -14.32
CA ALA A 111 -2.97 29.76 -15.19
C ALA A 111 -3.42 29.63 -16.66
N GLU A 112 -4.59 29.03 -16.90
CA GLU A 112 -5.16 28.93 -18.26
C GLU A 112 -5.54 30.31 -18.84
N HIS A 113 -6.08 31.21 -18.02
CA HIS A 113 -6.42 32.56 -18.44
C HIS A 113 -5.16 33.34 -18.86
N GLU A 114 -4.10 33.28 -18.06
CA GLU A 114 -2.80 33.87 -18.38
C GLU A 114 -2.20 33.30 -19.67
N ALA A 115 -2.19 31.97 -19.82
CA ALA A 115 -1.68 31.31 -21.02
C ALA A 115 -2.42 31.74 -22.31
N ARG A 116 -3.75 31.94 -22.23
CA ARG A 116 -4.55 32.42 -23.36
C ARG A 116 -4.18 33.85 -23.77
N HIS A 117 -3.90 34.73 -22.80
CA HIS A 117 -3.53 36.12 -23.07
C HIS A 117 -2.15 36.23 -23.72
N HIS A 118 -1.17 35.43 -23.29
CA HIS A 118 0.19 35.47 -23.83
C HIS A 118 0.34 34.93 -25.26
N HIS A 119 -0.58 34.09 -25.75
CA HIS A 119 -0.50 33.51 -27.10
C HIS A 119 -1.09 34.44 -28.19
N HIS A 120 -1.70 35.57 -27.84
CA HIS A 120 -2.41 36.44 -28.79
C HIS A 120 -1.63 37.72 -29.17
N HIS A 121 -0.32 37.77 -28.91
CA HIS A 121 0.61 38.84 -29.32
C HIS A 121 1.67 38.28 -30.27
#